data_AF-A0A661BNX4-F1
#
_entry.id   AF-A0A661BNX4-F1
#
_cell.length_a   1.000
_cell.length_b   1.000
_cell.length_c   1.000
_cell.angle_alpha   90.00
_cell.angle_beta   90.00
_cell.angle_gamma   90.00
#
_symmetry.space_group_name_H-M   'P 1'
#
loop_
_entity.id
_entity.type
_entity.pdbx_description
1 polymer ?
#
loop_
_entity_poly.entity_id
_entity_poly.type
_entity_poly.pdbx_seq_one_letter_code
_entity_poly.pdbx_strand_id
1 'polypeptide(L)'
;MPGHTSSKPLSLNLDGVELTFNSPAEFRYCLVSKTEMPGNKVLSALSQLPSEIKAQVEEIASLEDRFVDLISNCEDKRAVDCNSIAALHVTAFSQDYDWRTIMTSLRDMSKELCEYKIVALQEYLNYLRKRRTLLEAIHAKRASEVEEEDEPDSTSVYGQTFLGKTQVEPDAIRAETESLDDPFRRLPREEATTVWLGVEESIPLRLSHCELTLTRKARFWVLREGNSEQQLQEKRVVVGRDPNCGFAVEADDKGVSREHLVLEFDGSESVTMTDVSRYGTRVPKRILMEKGTVDCAIV
;
A
#
# COMPACT_ATOMS: atom_id res chain seq x y z
N MET A 1 -6.23 4.38 -46.85
CA MET A 1 -6.57 5.14 -45.63
C MET A 1 -7.46 4.24 -44.78
N PRO A 2 -6.92 3.45 -43.84
CA PRO A 2 -7.76 2.65 -42.95
C PRO A 2 -8.38 3.58 -41.90
N GLY A 3 -9.71 3.52 -41.79
CA GLY A 3 -10.49 4.35 -40.87
C GLY A 3 -10.18 4.01 -39.41
N HIS A 4 -9.86 5.04 -38.63
CA HIS A 4 -9.83 4.94 -37.18
C HIS A 4 -11.24 4.66 -36.68
N THR A 5 -11.47 3.44 -36.21
CA THR A 5 -12.62 3.14 -35.34
C THR A 5 -12.51 4.04 -34.12
N SER A 6 -13.42 5.01 -34.00
CA SER A 6 -13.51 5.88 -32.82
C SER A 6 -13.81 5.01 -31.61
N SER A 7 -12.81 4.77 -30.77
CA SER A 7 -13.00 4.12 -29.47
C SER A 7 -13.92 4.99 -28.62
N LYS A 8 -14.75 4.37 -27.78
CA LYS A 8 -15.65 5.09 -26.89
C LYS A 8 -14.80 5.93 -25.92
N PRO A 9 -15.16 7.20 -25.64
CA PRO A 9 -14.43 7.99 -24.67
C PRO A 9 -14.57 7.39 -23.26
N LEU A 10 -13.48 7.46 -22.49
CA LEU A 10 -13.42 7.05 -21.09
C LEU A 10 -13.59 8.28 -20.21
N SER A 11 -14.54 8.25 -19.28
CA SER A 11 -14.63 9.24 -18.19
C SER A 11 -14.25 8.60 -16.86
N LEU A 12 -13.36 9.26 -16.11
CA LEU A 12 -12.94 8.87 -14.77
C LEU A 12 -13.11 10.04 -13.81
N ASN A 13 -13.50 9.77 -12.57
CA ASN A 13 -13.46 10.74 -11.49
C ASN A 13 -12.22 10.48 -10.64
N LEU A 14 -11.22 11.36 -10.72
CA LEU A 14 -9.99 11.29 -9.93
C LEU A 14 -9.94 12.52 -9.03
N ASP A 15 -9.87 12.32 -7.71
CA ASP A 15 -9.86 13.38 -6.70
C ASP A 15 -10.98 14.42 -6.84
N GLY A 16 -12.18 13.97 -7.24
CA GLY A 16 -13.34 14.85 -7.44
C GLY A 16 -13.34 15.61 -8.76
N VAL A 17 -12.34 15.39 -9.63
CA VAL A 17 -12.25 15.96 -10.97
C VAL A 17 -12.64 14.90 -11.99
N GLU A 18 -13.65 15.21 -12.80
CA GLU A 18 -14.01 14.37 -13.94
C GLU A 18 -13.04 14.63 -15.11
N LEU A 19 -12.31 13.59 -15.50
CA LEU A 19 -11.41 13.59 -16.65
C LEU A 19 -12.01 12.71 -17.75
N THR A 20 -12.02 13.23 -18.97
CA THR A 20 -12.49 12.49 -20.15
C THR A 20 -11.34 12.30 -21.13
N PHE A 21 -11.14 11.06 -21.57
CA PHE A 21 -10.14 10.66 -22.55
C PHE A 21 -10.85 10.17 -23.81
N ASN A 22 -10.52 10.77 -24.96
CA ASN A 22 -11.16 10.45 -26.23
C ASN A 22 -10.50 9.27 -26.96
N SER A 23 -9.33 8.84 -26.49
CA SER A 23 -8.64 7.68 -27.03
C SER A 23 -7.76 6.97 -25.98
N PRO A 24 -7.45 5.69 -26.18
CA PRO A 24 -6.47 4.98 -25.34
C PRO A 24 -5.07 5.61 -25.36
N ALA A 25 -4.69 6.29 -26.44
CA ALA A 25 -3.41 6.98 -26.54
C ALA A 25 -3.34 8.22 -25.63
N GLU A 26 -4.42 9.00 -25.58
CA GLU A 26 -4.56 10.15 -24.66
C GLU A 26 -4.53 9.68 -23.20
N PHE A 27 -5.25 8.59 -22.90
CA PHE A 27 -5.23 7.97 -21.58
C PHE A 27 -3.82 7.49 -21.20
N ARG A 28 -3.12 6.78 -22.11
CA ARG A 28 -1.72 6.36 -21.90
C ARG A 28 -0.82 7.54 -21.59
N TYR A 29 -0.91 8.61 -22.38
CA TYR A 29 -0.11 9.82 -22.19
C TYR A 29 -0.26 10.40 -20.78
N CYS A 30 -1.49 10.42 -20.25
CA CYS A 30 -1.76 10.83 -18.87
C CYS A 30 -1.08 9.90 -17.85
N LEU A 31 -1.22 8.58 -18.03
CA LEU A 31 -0.69 7.58 -17.09
C LEU A 31 0.84 7.49 -17.07
N VAL A 32 1.53 7.75 -18.16
CA VAL A 32 3.01 7.70 -18.21
C VAL A 32 3.65 8.57 -17.13
N SER A 33 3.07 9.73 -16.84
CA SER A 33 3.54 10.64 -15.77
C SER A 33 3.40 10.06 -14.35
N LYS A 34 2.55 9.06 -14.17
CA LYS A 34 2.24 8.38 -12.89
C LYS A 34 3.06 7.10 -12.70
N THR A 35 4.06 6.86 -13.56
CA THR A 35 4.90 5.64 -13.50
C THR A 35 6.15 5.80 -12.65
N GLU A 36 6.57 7.02 -12.33
CA GLU A 36 7.67 7.25 -11.39
C GLU A 36 7.21 7.01 -9.95
N MET A 37 8.14 6.76 -9.03
CA MET A 37 7.80 6.68 -7.60
C MET A 37 7.59 8.10 -7.03
N PRO A 38 6.53 8.35 -6.24
CA PRO A 38 6.34 9.64 -5.60
C PRO A 38 7.52 10.04 -4.73
N GLY A 39 7.96 11.30 -4.80
CA GLY A 39 9.15 11.76 -4.07
C GLY A 39 9.08 11.55 -2.55
N ASN A 40 7.89 11.70 -1.95
CA ASN A 40 7.67 11.37 -0.54
C ASN A 40 7.87 9.87 -0.23
N LYS A 41 7.50 8.98 -1.16
CA LYS A 41 7.76 7.53 -1.02
C LYS A 41 9.25 7.22 -1.16
N VAL A 42 9.97 7.93 -2.04
CA VAL A 42 11.45 7.84 -2.13
C VAL A 42 12.12 8.24 -0.82
N LEU A 43 11.73 9.38 -0.24
CA LEU A 43 12.24 9.85 1.05
C LEU A 43 11.92 8.87 2.19
N SER A 44 10.72 8.29 2.18
CA SER A 44 10.34 7.24 3.14
C SER A 44 11.22 6.00 3.00
N ALA A 45 11.47 5.55 1.76
CA ALA A 45 12.35 4.41 1.49
C ALA A 45 13.78 4.67 1.98
N LEU A 46 14.29 5.89 1.82
CA LEU A 46 15.59 6.31 2.36
C LEU A 46 15.68 6.29 3.89
N SER A 47 14.56 6.16 4.60
CA SER A 47 14.52 6.05 6.07
C SER A 47 14.27 4.62 6.58
N GLN A 48 13.93 3.69 5.69
CA GLN A 48 13.62 2.29 6.04
C GLN A 48 14.88 1.44 6.25
N LEU A 49 14.74 0.32 6.97
CA LEU A 49 15.82 -0.65 7.14
C LEU A 49 16.07 -1.42 5.82
N PRO A 50 17.31 -1.85 5.53
CA PRO A 50 17.62 -2.62 4.32
C PRO A 50 16.74 -3.87 4.16
N SER A 51 16.46 -4.59 5.25
CA SER A 51 15.58 -5.76 5.25
C SER A 51 14.14 -5.44 4.84
N GLU A 52 13.62 -4.26 5.19
CA GLU A 52 12.28 -3.82 4.80
C GLU A 52 12.22 -3.43 3.32
N ILE A 53 13.28 -2.81 2.80
CA ILE A 53 13.40 -2.49 1.38
C ILE A 53 13.47 -3.79 0.56
N LYS A 54 14.26 -4.77 1.02
CA LYS A 54 14.36 -6.09 0.39
C LYS A 54 13.01 -6.80 0.35
N ALA A 55 12.26 -6.81 1.46
CA ALA A 55 10.92 -7.40 1.50
C ALA A 55 9.95 -6.74 0.52
N GLN A 56 10.00 -5.40 0.38
CA GLN A 56 9.20 -4.68 -0.62
C GLN A 56 9.60 -5.03 -2.05
N VAL A 57 10.90 -5.15 -2.34
CA VAL A 57 11.39 -5.56 -3.66
C VAL A 57 10.85 -6.95 -4.04
N GLU A 58 10.90 -7.90 -3.10
CA GLU A 58 10.39 -9.27 -3.29
C GLU A 58 8.87 -9.29 -3.49
N GLU A 59 8.13 -8.50 -2.71
CA GLU A 59 6.67 -8.37 -2.86
C GLU A 59 6.28 -7.76 -4.22
N ILE A 60 6.96 -6.68 -4.62
CA ILE A 60 6.74 -6.04 -5.93
C ILE A 60 7.09 -7.02 -7.05
N ALA A 61 8.18 -7.77 -6.95
CA ALA A 61 8.55 -8.77 -7.95
C ALA A 61 7.48 -9.87 -8.11
N SER A 62 6.98 -10.43 -6.99
CA SER A 62 5.89 -11.39 -7.03
C SER A 62 4.61 -10.82 -7.65
N LEU A 63 4.34 -9.53 -7.40
CA LEU A 63 3.21 -8.85 -8.01
C LEU A 63 3.41 -8.63 -9.51
N GLU A 64 4.60 -8.22 -9.94
CA GLU A 64 4.94 -8.06 -11.37
C GLU A 64 4.70 -9.34 -12.16
N ASP A 65 5.14 -10.50 -11.65
CA ASP A 65 4.94 -11.79 -12.31
C ASP A 65 3.45 -12.06 -12.57
N ARG A 66 2.61 -11.81 -11.56
CA ARG A 66 1.15 -11.94 -11.70
C ARG A 66 0.56 -10.99 -12.74
N PHE A 67 1.10 -9.77 -12.85
CA PHE A 67 0.65 -8.80 -13.86
C PHE A 67 1.11 -9.18 -15.27
N VAL A 68 2.31 -9.73 -15.42
CA VAL A 68 2.82 -10.26 -16.69
C VAL A 68 1.91 -11.39 -17.16
N ASP A 69 1.66 -12.38 -16.30
CA ASP A 69 0.76 -13.50 -16.63
C ASP A 69 -0.64 -13.01 -17.03
N LEU A 70 -1.17 -12.04 -16.29
CA LEU A 70 -2.49 -11.48 -16.56
C LEU A 70 -2.53 -10.75 -17.91
N ILE A 71 -1.52 -9.95 -18.23
CA ILE A 71 -1.44 -9.22 -19.51
C ILE A 71 -1.27 -10.21 -20.67
N SER A 72 -0.39 -11.20 -20.56
CA SER A 72 -0.21 -12.24 -21.59
C SER A 72 -1.52 -13.00 -21.86
N ASN A 73 -2.27 -13.33 -20.81
CA ASN A 73 -3.59 -13.96 -20.95
C ASN A 73 -4.64 -13.07 -21.64
N CYS A 74 -4.47 -11.74 -21.61
CA CYS A 74 -5.34 -10.79 -22.33
C CYS A 74 -5.00 -10.73 -23.83
N GLU A 75 -3.73 -10.89 -24.19
CA GLU A 75 -3.24 -10.75 -25.57
C GLU A 75 -3.49 -12.03 -26.41
N ASP A 76 -3.40 -13.22 -25.81
CA ASP A 76 -3.48 -14.50 -26.54
C ASP A 76 -4.91 -14.96 -26.90
N LYS A 77 -5.96 -14.41 -26.27
CA LYS A 77 -7.35 -14.83 -26.50
C LYS A 77 -8.05 -13.86 -27.46
N ARG A 78 -8.35 -14.32 -28.68
CA ARG A 78 -9.16 -13.64 -29.74
C ARG A 78 -10.60 -13.24 -29.34
N ALA A 79 -10.94 -13.27 -28.05
CA ALA A 79 -12.10 -12.65 -27.46
C ALA A 79 -11.68 -12.23 -26.06
N VAL A 80 -11.25 -10.98 -25.92
CA VAL A 80 -10.65 -10.45 -24.70
C VAL A 80 -11.64 -10.63 -23.54
N ASP A 81 -11.23 -11.45 -22.56
CA ASP A 81 -11.88 -11.43 -21.25
C ASP A 81 -11.45 -10.15 -20.54
N CYS A 82 -12.08 -9.04 -20.90
CA CYS A 82 -11.81 -7.69 -20.39
C CYS A 82 -12.11 -7.54 -18.88
N ASN A 83 -12.28 -8.65 -18.16
CA ASN A 83 -12.48 -8.72 -16.73
C ASN A 83 -11.22 -9.16 -15.99
N SER A 84 -10.04 -9.18 -16.62
CA SER A 84 -8.79 -9.52 -15.94
C SER A 84 -8.50 -8.63 -14.72
N ILE A 85 -8.88 -7.35 -14.73
CA ILE A 85 -8.81 -6.47 -13.54
C ILE A 85 -9.68 -7.01 -12.39
N ALA A 86 -10.81 -7.66 -12.68
CA ALA A 86 -11.69 -8.23 -11.66
C ALA A 86 -11.09 -9.46 -10.95
N ALA A 87 -10.10 -10.12 -11.56
CA ALA A 87 -9.34 -11.19 -10.91
C ALA A 87 -8.31 -10.65 -9.91
N LEU A 88 -8.01 -9.34 -9.95
CA LEU A 88 -7.10 -8.69 -9.02
C LEU A 88 -7.86 -8.09 -7.84
N HIS A 89 -7.38 -8.38 -6.64
CA HIS A 89 -7.89 -7.72 -5.45
C HIS A 89 -7.51 -6.24 -5.46
N VAL A 90 -8.38 -5.36 -4.96
CA VAL A 90 -8.16 -3.90 -4.96
C VAL A 90 -6.88 -3.47 -4.24
N THR A 91 -6.42 -4.27 -3.29
CA THR A 91 -5.17 -4.04 -2.53
C THR A 91 -3.91 -4.33 -3.33
N ALA A 92 -4.00 -5.00 -4.47
CA ALA A 92 -2.89 -5.17 -5.41
C ALA A 92 -2.46 -3.83 -6.04
N PHE A 93 -3.32 -2.80 -5.96
CA PHE A 93 -3.05 -1.49 -6.54
C PHE A 93 -2.57 -0.50 -5.48
N SER A 94 -1.45 0.17 -5.79
CA SER A 94 -0.92 1.28 -5.00
C SER A 94 -1.93 2.42 -4.90
N GLN A 95 -1.89 3.19 -3.81
CA GLN A 95 -2.61 4.46 -3.71
C GLN A 95 -1.88 5.59 -4.42
N ASP A 96 -0.61 5.40 -4.76
CA ASP A 96 0.18 6.40 -5.46
C ASP A 96 -0.54 6.83 -6.74
N TYR A 97 -0.67 8.14 -6.94
CA TYR A 97 -1.28 8.73 -8.13
C TYR A 97 -2.67 8.17 -8.51
N ASP A 98 -3.44 7.72 -7.53
CA ASP A 98 -4.79 7.17 -7.69
C ASP A 98 -4.85 5.85 -8.48
N TRP A 99 -3.74 5.10 -8.54
CA TRP A 99 -3.70 3.82 -9.28
C TRP A 99 -4.84 2.90 -8.89
N ARG A 100 -5.17 2.81 -7.59
CA ARG A 100 -6.32 2.05 -7.09
C ARG A 100 -7.66 2.57 -7.62
N THR A 101 -7.89 3.88 -7.59
CA THR A 101 -9.14 4.50 -8.08
C THR A 101 -9.29 4.30 -9.58
N ILE A 102 -8.21 4.46 -10.35
CA ILE A 102 -8.17 4.23 -11.80
C ILE A 102 -8.55 2.77 -12.09
N MET A 103 -7.89 1.82 -11.43
CA MET A 103 -8.08 0.39 -11.69
C MET A 103 -9.46 -0.10 -11.26
N THR A 104 -9.96 0.35 -10.10
CA THR A 104 -11.32 0.01 -9.64
C THR A 104 -12.40 0.58 -10.56
N SER A 105 -12.22 1.82 -11.02
CA SER A 105 -13.14 2.44 -11.98
C SER A 105 -13.20 1.64 -13.28
N LEU A 106 -12.05 1.17 -13.77
CA LEU A 106 -11.95 0.38 -15.01
C LEU A 106 -12.48 -1.06 -14.85
N ARG A 107 -12.47 -1.62 -13.64
CA ARG A 107 -12.87 -3.01 -13.37
C ARG A 107 -14.25 -3.31 -13.94
N ASP A 108 -15.23 -2.49 -13.57
CA ASP A 108 -16.65 -2.76 -13.81
C ASP A 108 -17.15 -2.17 -15.16
N MET A 109 -16.26 -1.59 -15.96
CA MET A 109 -16.60 -0.98 -17.25
C MET A 109 -16.82 -1.99 -18.39
N SER A 110 -17.60 -1.58 -19.40
CA SER A 110 -18.00 -2.41 -20.53
C SER A 110 -16.81 -2.86 -21.40
N LYS A 111 -17.02 -3.93 -22.18
CA LYS A 111 -16.02 -4.47 -23.14
C LYS A 111 -15.58 -3.47 -24.21
N GLU A 112 -16.37 -2.43 -24.46
CA GLU A 112 -16.02 -1.35 -25.42
C GLU A 112 -14.83 -0.51 -24.94
N LEU A 113 -14.52 -0.53 -23.64
CA LEU A 113 -13.42 0.21 -23.02
C LEU A 113 -12.21 -0.69 -22.72
N CYS A 114 -12.15 -1.89 -23.31
CA CYS A 114 -11.13 -2.88 -23.02
C CYS A 114 -9.70 -2.41 -23.32
N GLU A 115 -9.53 -1.61 -24.38
CA GLU A 115 -8.22 -1.03 -24.73
C GLU A 115 -7.69 -0.13 -23.61
N TYR A 116 -8.55 0.62 -22.91
CA TYR A 116 -8.16 1.42 -21.75
C TYR A 116 -7.73 0.55 -20.56
N LYS A 117 -8.40 -0.60 -20.35
CA LYS A 117 -8.00 -1.56 -19.31
C LYS A 117 -6.61 -2.12 -19.56
N ILE A 118 -6.32 -2.51 -20.81
CA ILE A 118 -4.99 -3.00 -21.22
C ILE A 118 -3.93 -1.91 -21.00
N VAL A 119 -4.21 -0.67 -21.42
CA VAL A 119 -3.31 0.47 -21.19
C VAL A 119 -3.05 0.67 -19.70
N ALA A 120 -4.07 0.67 -18.85
CA ALA A 120 -3.89 0.83 -17.41
C ALA A 120 -3.02 -0.28 -16.80
N LEU A 121 -3.27 -1.55 -17.16
CA LEU A 121 -2.49 -2.70 -16.71
C LEU A 121 -1.02 -2.59 -17.11
N GLN A 122 -0.75 -2.23 -18.37
CA GLN A 122 0.60 -2.04 -18.89
C GLN A 122 1.34 -0.91 -18.16
N GLU A 123 0.68 0.25 -17.98
CA GLU A 123 1.33 1.39 -17.32
C GLU A 123 1.49 1.18 -15.81
N TYR A 124 0.60 0.43 -15.15
CA TYR A 124 0.80 0.03 -13.76
C TYR A 124 1.95 -0.97 -13.59
N LEU A 125 2.09 -1.92 -14.51
CA LEU A 125 3.27 -2.80 -14.54
C LEU A 125 4.57 -1.99 -14.72
N ASN A 126 4.55 -0.94 -15.57
CA ASN A 126 5.69 -0.03 -15.71
C ASN A 126 5.98 0.72 -14.39
N TYR A 127 4.95 1.17 -13.67
CA TYR A 127 5.09 1.76 -12.34
C TYR A 127 5.75 0.79 -11.35
N LEU A 128 5.28 -0.46 -11.28
CA LEU A 128 5.84 -1.48 -10.39
C LEU A 128 7.33 -1.71 -10.68
N ARG A 129 7.69 -1.90 -11.96
CA ARG A 129 9.08 -2.10 -12.40
C ARG A 129 9.99 -0.94 -12.01
N LYS A 130 9.56 0.29 -12.28
CA LYS A 130 10.32 1.50 -11.91
C LYS A 130 10.49 1.63 -10.41
N ARG A 131 9.42 1.38 -9.64
CA ARG A 131 9.47 1.37 -8.17
C ARG A 131 10.45 0.30 -7.67
N ARG A 132 10.40 -0.92 -8.20
CA ARG A 132 11.34 -1.99 -7.83
C ARG A 132 12.79 -1.59 -8.11
N THR A 133 13.08 -1.15 -9.33
CA THR A 133 14.44 -0.72 -9.73
C THR A 133 14.97 0.39 -8.83
N LEU A 134 14.13 1.35 -8.43
CA LEU A 134 14.54 2.42 -7.53
C LEU A 134 14.82 1.89 -6.11
N LEU A 135 13.96 1.01 -5.59
CA LEU A 135 14.16 0.39 -4.27
C LEU A 135 15.42 -0.50 -4.24
N GLU A 136 15.69 -1.25 -5.31
CA GLU A 136 16.92 -2.02 -5.49
C GLU A 136 18.15 -1.09 -5.47
N ALA A 137 18.10 0.04 -6.17
CA ALA A 137 19.18 1.03 -6.16
C ALA A 137 19.40 1.65 -4.77
N ILE A 138 18.33 1.97 -4.04
CA ILE A 138 18.43 2.45 -2.65
C ILE A 138 19.05 1.38 -1.75
N HIS A 139 18.60 0.12 -1.88
CA HIS A 139 19.14 -1.00 -1.11
C HIS A 139 20.63 -1.20 -1.38
N ALA A 140 21.04 -1.23 -2.65
CA ALA A 140 22.44 -1.40 -3.05
C ALA A 140 23.34 -0.29 -2.49
N LYS A 141 22.90 0.97 -2.59
CA LYS A 141 23.65 2.11 -2.05
C LYS A 141 23.87 2.01 -0.54
N ARG A 142 22.86 1.55 0.21
CA ARG A 142 22.98 1.38 1.66
C ARG A 142 23.84 0.19 2.05
N ALA A 143 23.82 -0.89 1.28
CA ALA A 143 24.69 -2.03 1.53
C ALA A 143 26.17 -1.63 1.39
N SER A 144 26.51 -0.80 0.41
CA SER A 144 27.89 -0.27 0.27
C SER A 144 28.30 0.70 1.38
N GLU A 145 27.38 1.50 1.92
CA GLU A 145 27.68 2.43 3.04
C GLU A 145 28.02 1.68 4.34
N VAL A 146 27.47 0.47 4.55
CA VAL A 146 27.75 -0.37 5.74
C VAL A 146 29.11 -1.08 5.61
N GLU A 147 29.56 -1.39 4.40
CA GLU A 147 30.87 -2.02 4.17
C GLU A 147 32.05 -1.03 4.26
N GLU A 148 31.81 0.28 4.08
CA GLU A 148 32.83 1.32 4.16
C GLU A 148 33.08 1.86 5.60
N GLU A 149 32.23 1.55 6.59
CA GLU A 149 32.39 2.01 7.98
C GLU A 149 33.35 1.13 8.83
N ASP A 150 33.84 0.01 8.30
CA ASP A 150 34.72 -0.94 9.01
C ASP A 150 36.24 -0.78 8.72
N GLU A 151 36.67 0.24 7.96
CA GLU A 151 38.10 0.58 7.81
C GLU A 151 38.48 1.89 8.54
N PRO A 152 39.51 1.88 9.43
CA PRO A 152 40.02 3.11 10.00
C PRO A 152 41.03 3.79 9.06
N ASP A 153 40.64 4.98 8.63
CA ASP A 153 41.43 6.21 8.46
C ASP A 153 41.84 6.70 7.05
N SER A 154 41.61 8.02 6.93
CA SER A 154 42.26 9.02 6.09
C SER A 154 41.99 9.04 4.57
N THR A 155 41.16 10.00 4.14
CA THR A 155 41.61 11.27 3.51
C THR A 155 40.42 11.96 2.83
N SER A 156 40.15 13.21 3.19
CA SER A 156 39.19 14.09 2.53
C SER A 156 39.57 14.39 1.07
N VAL A 157 38.59 14.50 0.16
CA VAL A 157 38.33 15.68 -0.73
C VAL A 157 37.44 15.30 -1.94
N TYR A 158 36.27 15.94 -1.98
CA TYR A 158 35.43 16.34 -3.12
C TYR A 158 34.83 15.31 -4.09
N GLY A 159 33.50 15.28 -4.08
CA GLY A 159 32.64 14.93 -5.21
C GLY A 159 31.29 15.65 -5.10
N GLN A 160 31.26 16.96 -5.35
CA GLN A 160 30.04 17.75 -5.49
C GLN A 160 29.16 17.20 -6.63
N THR A 161 27.86 17.06 -6.41
CA THR A 161 26.78 17.84 -7.08
C THR A 161 25.41 17.18 -6.84
N PHE A 162 24.51 17.82 -6.07
CA PHE A 162 23.11 17.99 -6.46
C PHE A 162 22.35 18.97 -5.54
N LEU A 163 21.65 19.89 -6.18
CA LEU A 163 20.60 20.83 -5.75
C LEU A 163 20.45 21.26 -4.27
N GLY A 164 20.64 22.57 -4.07
CA GLY A 164 19.55 23.45 -3.60
C GLY A 164 19.03 23.21 -2.19
N LYS A 165 19.80 23.67 -1.21
CA LYS A 165 19.36 23.85 0.19
C LYS A 165 18.10 24.71 0.25
N THR A 166 16.95 24.08 0.43
CA THR A 166 15.87 24.64 1.24
C THR A 166 16.00 23.95 2.59
N GLN A 167 16.52 24.65 3.59
CA GLN A 167 16.48 24.19 4.98
C GLN A 167 15.01 24.15 5.40
N VAL A 168 14.41 22.97 5.29
CA VAL A 168 13.29 22.60 6.13
C VAL A 168 13.92 21.85 7.29
N GLU A 169 13.88 22.42 8.50
CA GLU A 169 14.23 21.69 9.71
C GLU A 169 13.39 20.42 9.76
N PRO A 170 13.99 19.21 9.75
CA PRO A 170 13.24 18.00 9.98
C PRO A 170 13.00 17.92 11.48
N ASP A 171 11.84 18.41 11.93
CA ASP A 171 11.31 18.06 13.25
C ASP A 171 11.12 16.53 13.30
N ALA A 172 12.16 15.87 13.81
CA ALA A 172 12.20 14.57 14.45
C ALA A 172 11.16 13.55 13.97
N ILE A 173 11.38 12.97 12.78
CA ILE A 173 11.05 11.54 12.60
C ILE A 173 12.20 10.79 13.25
N ARG A 174 12.13 10.59 14.57
CA ARG A 174 12.92 9.55 15.23
C ARG A 174 12.42 8.23 14.65
N ALA A 175 13.16 7.71 13.67
CA ALA A 175 13.12 6.29 13.38
C ALA A 175 13.63 5.59 14.64
N GLU A 176 12.71 5.21 15.54
CA GLU A 176 13.05 4.25 16.58
C GLU A 176 13.48 2.97 15.85
N THR A 177 14.77 2.67 15.95
CA THR A 177 15.37 1.45 15.42
C THR A 177 14.58 0.27 15.97
N GLU A 178 13.81 -0.41 15.12
CA GLU A 178 13.04 -1.57 15.56
C GLU A 178 14.02 -2.63 16.06
N SER A 179 13.98 -2.90 17.38
CA SER A 179 14.70 -4.01 17.97
C SER A 179 14.28 -5.31 17.28
N LEU A 180 15.25 -6.16 16.92
CA LEU A 180 14.97 -7.49 16.36
C LEU A 180 14.07 -8.32 17.29
N ASP A 181 14.11 -8.05 18.59
CA ASP A 181 13.35 -8.73 19.65
C ASP A 181 11.94 -8.16 19.89
N ASP A 182 11.54 -7.07 19.20
CA ASP A 182 10.21 -6.51 19.37
C ASP A 182 9.15 -7.48 18.80
N PRO A 183 8.17 -7.97 19.58
CA PRO A 183 7.13 -8.86 19.06
C PRO A 183 6.14 -8.15 18.12
N PHE A 184 6.22 -6.83 17.99
CA PHE A 184 5.40 -6.02 17.10
C PHE A 184 6.16 -5.61 15.84
N ARG A 185 5.41 -5.41 14.77
CA ARG A 185 5.86 -4.84 13.49
C ARG A 185 4.92 -3.72 13.10
N ARG A 186 5.48 -2.65 12.56
CA ARG A 186 4.69 -1.53 12.04
C ARG A 186 3.89 -1.95 10.80
N LEU A 187 2.62 -1.58 10.74
CA LEU A 187 1.81 -1.69 9.53
C LEU A 187 2.39 -0.76 8.45
N PRO A 188 2.38 -1.17 7.17
CA PRO A 188 2.77 -0.26 6.11
C PRO A 188 1.76 0.88 6.02
N ARG A 189 2.27 2.12 6.03
CA ARG A 189 1.44 3.32 6.04
C ARG A 189 0.71 3.47 4.72
N GLU A 190 -0.59 3.74 4.81
CA GLU A 190 -1.55 3.90 3.70
C GLU A 190 -1.71 2.65 2.83
N GLU A 191 -1.25 1.49 3.31
CA GLU A 191 -1.46 0.21 2.65
C GLU A 191 -2.36 -0.67 3.53
N ALA A 192 -3.23 -1.41 2.85
CA ALA A 192 -4.23 -2.22 3.52
C ALA A 192 -3.65 -3.60 3.83
N THR A 193 -3.63 -3.97 5.10
CA THR A 193 -3.16 -5.27 5.59
C THR A 193 -4.34 -6.07 6.08
N THR A 194 -4.63 -7.21 5.45
CA THR A 194 -5.70 -8.11 5.87
C THR A 194 -5.17 -9.11 6.88
N VAL A 195 -5.92 -9.29 7.97
CA VAL A 195 -5.62 -10.22 9.06
C VAL A 195 -6.82 -11.11 9.30
N TRP A 196 -6.58 -12.40 9.49
CA TRP A 196 -7.57 -13.39 9.89
C TRP A 196 -7.44 -13.66 11.39
N LEU A 197 -8.57 -13.73 12.08
CA LEU A 197 -8.60 -14.00 13.51
C LEU A 197 -9.63 -15.07 13.81
N GLY A 198 -9.31 -16.01 14.69
CA GLY A 198 -10.25 -17.00 15.20
C GLY A 198 -11.35 -16.37 16.05
N VAL A 199 -12.46 -17.09 16.24
CA VAL A 199 -13.52 -16.65 17.16
C VAL A 199 -12.98 -16.66 18.60
N GLU A 200 -13.27 -15.60 19.35
CA GLU A 200 -12.69 -15.29 20.67
C GLU A 200 -11.18 -14.97 20.65
N GLU A 201 -10.56 -14.84 19.48
CA GLU A 201 -9.18 -14.39 19.38
C GLU A 201 -9.07 -12.86 19.51
N SER A 202 -8.04 -12.42 20.23
CA SER A 202 -7.72 -11.02 20.44
C SER A 202 -6.30 -10.69 19.99
N ILE A 203 -6.13 -9.50 19.39
CA ILE A 203 -4.82 -8.95 19.05
C ILE A 203 -4.60 -7.58 19.68
N PRO A 204 -3.43 -7.33 20.27
CA PRO A 204 -3.05 -5.99 20.66
C PRO A 204 -2.66 -5.16 19.44
N LEU A 205 -3.05 -3.89 19.42
CA LEU A 205 -2.68 -2.88 18.43
C LEU A 205 -2.03 -1.71 19.16
N ARG A 206 -0.99 -1.10 18.58
CA ARG A 206 -0.31 0.07 19.16
C ARG A 206 -0.36 1.25 18.20
N LEU A 207 -1.03 2.33 18.59
CA LEU A 207 -1.23 3.54 17.78
C LEU A 207 -0.30 4.69 18.25
N SER A 208 1.01 4.43 18.39
CA SER A 208 1.96 5.18 19.24
C SER A 208 2.01 4.65 20.68
N HIS A 209 1.78 5.47 21.71
CA HIS A 209 1.81 5.03 23.12
C HIS A 209 0.46 4.50 23.62
N CYS A 210 -0.57 4.56 22.79
CA CYS A 210 -1.88 3.98 23.07
C CYS A 210 -1.93 2.49 22.65
N GLU A 211 -2.31 1.62 23.60
CA GLU A 211 -2.55 0.20 23.36
C GLU A 211 -4.05 -0.08 23.26
N LEU A 212 -4.46 -0.69 22.14
CA LEU A 212 -5.81 -1.17 21.91
C LEU A 212 -5.82 -2.68 21.81
N THR A 213 -6.96 -3.30 22.10
CA THR A 213 -7.19 -4.72 21.84
C THR A 213 -8.36 -4.88 20.88
N LEU A 214 -8.11 -5.48 19.73
CA LEU A 214 -9.14 -5.89 18.79
C LEU A 214 -9.48 -7.35 19.02
N THR A 215 -10.74 -7.66 19.31
CA THR A 215 -11.21 -9.03 19.59
C THR A 215 -12.31 -9.42 18.60
N ARG A 216 -12.18 -10.60 17.98
CA ARG A 216 -13.26 -11.20 17.19
C ARG A 216 -14.19 -11.97 18.13
N LYS A 217 -15.47 -11.61 18.14
CA LYS A 217 -16.54 -12.41 18.76
C LYS A 217 -17.30 -13.16 17.66
N ALA A 218 -18.16 -14.10 18.05
CA ALA A 218 -18.86 -14.98 17.12
C ALA A 218 -19.65 -14.27 16.00
N ARG A 219 -20.09 -13.02 16.21
CA ARG A 219 -20.92 -12.26 15.24
C ARG A 219 -20.52 -10.79 15.08
N PHE A 220 -19.51 -10.32 15.79
CA PHE A 220 -19.13 -8.91 15.81
C PHE A 220 -17.68 -8.75 16.25
N TRP A 221 -17.17 -7.54 16.09
CA TRP A 221 -15.84 -7.15 16.52
C TRP A 221 -15.94 -6.23 17.74
N VAL A 222 -14.93 -6.29 18.60
CA VAL A 222 -14.83 -5.46 19.79
C VAL A 222 -13.48 -4.77 19.78
N LEU A 223 -13.49 -3.45 19.96
CA LEU A 223 -12.28 -2.68 20.20
C LEU A 223 -12.28 -2.20 21.65
N ARG A 224 -11.16 -2.40 22.35
CA ARG A 224 -10.99 -2.02 23.76
C ARG A 224 -9.76 -1.15 23.96
N GLU A 225 -9.91 -0.06 24.70
CA GLU A 225 -8.84 0.76 25.25
C GLU A 225 -8.98 0.77 26.78
N GLY A 226 -8.06 0.14 27.50
CA GLY A 226 -8.16 0.06 28.97
C GLY A 226 -9.50 -0.53 29.43
N ASN A 227 -10.33 0.30 30.09
CA ASN A 227 -11.66 -0.07 30.57
C ASN A 227 -12.79 0.26 29.59
N SER A 228 -12.50 1.03 28.54
CA SER A 228 -13.47 1.44 27.54
C SER A 228 -13.54 0.39 26.44
N GLU A 229 -14.73 -0.15 26.21
CA GLU A 229 -14.99 -1.22 25.25
C GLU A 229 -16.15 -0.83 24.34
N GLN A 230 -15.96 -1.02 23.04
CA GLN A 230 -17.00 -0.74 22.05
C GLN A 230 -17.18 -1.92 21.11
N GLN A 231 -18.44 -2.35 20.97
CA GLN A 231 -18.85 -3.25 19.91
C GLN A 231 -18.89 -2.51 18.58
N LEU A 232 -18.17 -3.00 17.59
CA LEU A 232 -18.13 -2.46 16.24
C LEU A 232 -19.28 -3.06 15.44
N GLN A 233 -20.25 -2.22 15.09
CA GLN A 233 -21.41 -2.60 14.28
C GLN A 233 -21.28 -2.20 12.80
N GLU A 234 -20.35 -1.28 12.51
CA GLU A 234 -20.12 -0.78 11.16
C GLU A 234 -19.12 -1.66 10.40
N LYS A 235 -19.31 -1.77 9.09
CA LYS A 235 -18.35 -2.46 8.20
C LYS A 235 -17.02 -1.74 8.09
N ARG A 236 -16.97 -0.47 8.45
CA ARG A 236 -15.78 0.37 8.40
C ARG A 236 -15.77 1.24 9.65
N VAL A 237 -14.67 1.21 10.39
CA VAL A 237 -14.48 1.99 11.61
C VAL A 237 -13.18 2.74 11.50
N VAL A 238 -13.24 4.06 11.68
CA VAL A 238 -12.04 4.91 11.82
C VAL A 238 -11.73 5.02 13.31
N VAL A 239 -10.47 4.77 13.66
CA VAL A 239 -9.93 4.86 15.01
C VAL A 239 -8.98 6.03 15.06
N GLY A 240 -9.13 6.92 16.04
CA GLY A 240 -8.29 8.10 16.18
C GLY A 240 -8.75 9.02 17.30
N ARG A 241 -7.98 10.08 17.57
CA ARG A 241 -8.29 11.00 18.69
C ARG A 241 -9.45 11.96 18.37
N ASP A 242 -9.87 12.05 17.11
CA ASP A 242 -11.00 12.91 16.77
C ASP A 242 -12.30 12.31 17.35
N PRO A 243 -13.11 13.06 18.10
CA PRO A 243 -14.34 12.54 18.69
C PRO A 243 -15.37 12.08 17.65
N ASN A 244 -15.22 12.46 16.38
CA ASN A 244 -16.07 12.00 15.30
C ASN A 244 -15.63 10.64 14.71
N CYS A 245 -14.53 10.07 15.20
CA CYS A 245 -14.11 8.73 14.81
C CYS A 245 -15.14 7.68 15.27
N GLY A 246 -15.27 6.61 14.49
CA GLY A 246 -16.10 5.45 14.88
C GLY A 246 -15.61 4.79 16.18
N PHE A 247 -14.33 4.94 16.51
CA PHE A 247 -13.80 4.73 17.86
C PHE A 247 -12.84 5.87 18.22
N ALA A 248 -13.27 6.73 19.12
CA ALA A 248 -12.46 7.83 19.64
C ALA A 248 -11.59 7.31 20.80
N VAL A 249 -10.27 7.45 20.65
CA VAL A 249 -9.30 7.06 21.68
C VAL A 249 -9.31 8.12 22.80
N GLU A 250 -9.39 7.69 24.06
CA GLU A 250 -9.51 8.60 25.22
C GLU A 250 -8.23 9.36 25.52
N ALA A 251 -7.09 8.84 25.09
CA ALA A 251 -5.80 9.48 25.31
C ALA A 251 -5.68 10.80 24.51
N ASP A 252 -5.44 11.93 25.20
CA ASP A 252 -4.91 13.18 24.60
C ASP A 252 -3.43 13.02 24.20
N ASP A 253 -3.05 11.80 23.81
CA ASP A 253 -1.74 11.49 23.29
C ASP A 253 -1.63 12.12 21.90
N LYS A 254 -0.77 13.13 21.80
CA LYS A 254 -0.44 13.79 20.52
C LYS A 254 0.21 12.83 19.52
N GLY A 255 0.70 11.68 19.98
CA GLY A 255 1.15 10.55 19.16
C GLY A 255 0.02 9.86 18.40
N VAL A 256 -1.23 9.99 18.86
CA VAL A 256 -2.40 9.48 18.16
C VAL A 256 -2.92 10.52 17.16
N SER A 257 -2.96 10.16 15.88
CA SER A 257 -3.49 11.02 14.81
C SER A 257 -5.02 11.19 14.93
N ARG A 258 -5.56 12.30 14.40
CA ARG A 258 -7.02 12.58 14.44
C ARG A 258 -7.81 11.44 13.84
N GLU A 259 -7.36 10.96 12.69
CA GLU A 259 -7.67 9.66 12.14
C GLU A 259 -6.34 8.89 12.11
N HIS A 260 -6.29 7.71 12.73
CA HIS A 260 -5.05 6.96 12.93
C HIS A 260 -5.06 5.64 12.16
N LEU A 261 -6.12 4.87 12.33
CA LEU A 261 -6.25 3.53 11.78
C LEU A 261 -7.65 3.35 11.22
N VAL A 262 -7.75 2.80 10.02
CA VAL A 262 -9.02 2.40 9.42
C VAL A 262 -9.14 0.89 9.50
N LEU A 263 -10.25 0.41 10.07
CA LEU A 263 -10.61 -1.00 10.15
C LEU A 263 -11.79 -1.26 9.24
N GLU A 264 -11.67 -2.22 8.34
CA GLU A 264 -12.74 -2.67 7.45
C GLU A 264 -13.03 -4.15 7.68
N PHE A 265 -14.29 -4.49 7.91
CA PHE A 265 -14.74 -5.82 8.28
C PHE A 265 -15.50 -6.47 7.12
N ASP A 266 -15.06 -7.66 6.72
CA ASP A 266 -15.69 -8.43 5.64
C ASP A 266 -17.00 -9.13 6.06
N GLY A 267 -17.29 -9.14 7.37
CA GLY A 267 -18.53 -9.65 7.95
C GLY A 267 -18.42 -11.02 8.61
N SER A 268 -17.30 -11.73 8.51
CA SER A 268 -17.17 -12.99 9.23
C SER A 268 -15.80 -13.27 9.83
N GLU A 269 -14.68 -13.10 9.12
CA GLU A 269 -13.43 -13.76 9.55
C GLU A 269 -12.16 -12.92 9.43
N SER A 270 -12.19 -11.88 8.60
CA SER A 270 -11.04 -11.01 8.42
C SER A 270 -11.34 -9.57 8.75
N VAL A 271 -10.28 -8.87 9.15
CA VAL A 271 -10.25 -7.43 9.30
C VAL A 271 -9.14 -6.90 8.41
N THR A 272 -9.48 -5.88 7.63
CA THR A 272 -8.51 -5.12 6.84
C THR A 272 -8.15 -3.86 7.59
N MET A 273 -6.85 -3.65 7.77
CA MET A 273 -6.27 -2.60 8.59
C MET A 273 -5.44 -1.67 7.70
N THR A 274 -5.75 -0.37 7.71
CA THR A 274 -4.97 0.64 6.98
C THR A 274 -4.49 1.71 7.94
N ASP A 275 -3.18 1.81 8.11
CA ASP A 275 -2.55 2.85 8.94
C ASP A 275 -2.52 4.18 8.19
N VAL A 276 -3.25 5.19 8.64
CA VAL A 276 -3.28 6.55 8.04
C VAL A 276 -2.55 7.57 8.92
N SER A 277 -1.84 7.08 9.95
CA SER A 277 -1.28 7.92 10.99
C SER A 277 0.08 8.54 10.63
N ARG A 278 0.44 9.58 11.40
CA ARG A 278 1.79 10.17 11.36
C ARG A 278 2.84 9.27 12.00
N TYR A 279 2.50 8.64 13.13
CA TYR A 279 3.47 7.96 14.01
C TYR A 279 3.52 6.44 13.84
N GLY A 280 2.54 5.86 13.16
CA GLY A 280 2.51 4.45 12.83
C GLY A 280 1.60 3.63 13.74
N THR A 281 0.95 2.64 13.12
CA THR A 281 0.28 1.55 13.84
C THR A 281 1.20 0.34 13.90
N ARG A 282 1.33 -0.33 15.06
CA ARG A 282 2.12 -1.56 15.22
C ARG A 282 1.22 -2.71 15.65
N VAL A 283 1.48 -3.89 15.08
CA VAL A 283 0.72 -5.12 15.30
C VAL A 283 1.65 -6.31 15.54
N PRO A 284 1.20 -7.39 16.19
CA PRO A 284 2.04 -8.57 16.43
C PRO A 284 2.63 -9.15 15.14
N LYS A 285 3.91 -9.53 15.15
CA LYS A 285 4.55 -10.19 13.98
C LYS A 285 3.80 -11.46 13.55
N ARG A 286 3.25 -12.21 14.51
CA ARG A 286 2.52 -13.48 14.27
C ARG A 286 1.36 -13.32 13.28
N ILE A 287 0.65 -12.19 13.31
CA ILE A 287 -0.54 -11.98 12.48
C ILE A 287 -0.20 -11.57 11.04
N LEU A 288 1.05 -11.16 10.80
CA LEU A 288 1.56 -10.82 9.48
C LEU A 288 2.26 -12.01 8.81
N MET A 289 2.49 -13.10 9.53
CA MET A 289 3.24 -14.28 9.06
C MET A 289 2.36 -15.43 8.57
N GLU A 290 1.04 -15.39 8.80
CA GLU A 290 0.11 -16.41 8.28
C GLU A 290 -0.30 -16.13 6.83
N LYS A 291 0.66 -16.27 5.90
CA LYS A 291 0.38 -16.72 4.53
C LYS A 291 0.73 -18.21 4.45
N GLY A 292 -0.12 -19.05 5.03
CA GLY A 292 0.04 -20.51 5.07
C GLY A 292 -1.06 -21.22 4.29
N THR A 293 -0.79 -21.45 3.01
CA THR A 293 -1.17 -22.65 2.24
C THR A 293 -2.57 -23.24 2.48
N VAL A 294 -3.51 -22.94 1.56
CA VAL A 294 -4.67 -23.81 1.36
C VAL A 294 -4.17 -25.00 0.53
N ASP A 295 -3.84 -26.10 1.20
CA ASP A 295 -3.68 -27.40 0.55
C ASP A 295 -5.05 -27.82 -0.02
N CYS A 296 -5.21 -27.65 -1.33
CA CYS A 296 -6.26 -28.33 -2.09
C CYS A 296 -5.92 -29.82 -2.12
N ALA A 297 -6.38 -30.57 -1.13
CA ALA A 297 -6.52 -32.02 -1.24
C ALA A 297 -7.60 -32.30 -2.30
N ILE A 298 -7.15 -32.73 -3.48
CA ILE A 298 -7.97 -33.31 -4.53
C ILE A 298 -8.54 -34.64 -4.00
N VAL A 299 -9.87 -34.75 -4.00
CA VAL A 299 -10.60 -36.02 -3.89
C VAL A 299 -10.77 -36.61 -5.29
#